data_AF-A0A7J0GJ00-F1
#
_entry.id   AF-A0A7J0GJ00-F1
#
_cell.length_a   1.000
_cell.length_b   1.000
_cell.length_c   1.000
_cell.angle_alpha   90.00
_cell.angle_beta   90.00
_cell.angle_gamma   90.00
#
_symmetry.space_group_name_H-M   'P 1'
#
loop_
_entity.id
_entity.type
_entity.pdbx_description
1 polymer ?
#
loop_
_entity_poly.entity_id
_entity_poly.type
_entity_poly.pdbx_seq_one_letter_code
_entity_poly.pdbx_strand_id
1 'polypeptide(L)'
;MKLLERQFSPNKTGSVKIILEEPDDVWLAYNLITVGDVIGTQTTRKIHRTTSTGKRTSSSRVQVKLQIKVTAVDYDGNSILRVSGKNRLETEHVTAGSFHTLELETGKEFTVEKKLWNAQAVDILEEGGNYFGSDQNKSTIEIRVKEFMEMVSINSDRVCYGLKGVEVAHELAAIETLLITDELFRSRDLKMRKKFEELVRAVKKGGGKAMMVSSKELDKLTGIAAILRFPVPDIDDLEL
;
A
#
# COMPACT_ATOMS: atom_id res chain seq x y z
N MET A 1 10.83 2.71 -8.20
CA MET A 1 11.23 1.32 -7.83
C MET A 1 11.68 0.63 -9.08
N LYS A 2 12.64 -0.29 -8.99
CA LYS A 2 13.15 -0.96 -10.19
C LYS A 2 12.78 -2.43 -10.23
N LEU A 3 12.23 -2.83 -11.37
CA LEU A 3 11.85 -4.21 -11.65
C LEU A 3 13.03 -4.92 -12.33
N LEU A 4 13.59 -5.91 -11.66
CA LEU A 4 14.72 -6.69 -12.13
C LEU A 4 14.27 -7.85 -13.02
N GLU A 5 13.18 -8.52 -12.64
CA GLU A 5 12.60 -9.63 -13.40
C GLU A 5 11.07 -9.53 -13.36
N ARG A 6 10.43 -9.71 -14.52
CA ARG A 6 8.97 -9.69 -14.66
C ARG A 6 8.49 -11.05 -15.15
N GLN A 7 7.79 -11.79 -14.30
CA GLN A 7 7.22 -13.09 -14.60
C GLN A 7 5.75 -13.14 -14.18
N PHE A 8 4.96 -12.20 -14.69
CA PHE A 8 3.52 -12.14 -14.45
C PHE A 8 2.75 -11.73 -15.70
N SER A 9 1.43 -11.94 -15.67
CA SER A 9 0.51 -11.37 -16.65
C SER A 9 -0.74 -10.87 -15.92
N PRO A 10 -1.43 -9.84 -16.45
CA PRO A 10 -2.66 -9.34 -15.85
C PRO A 10 -3.68 -10.46 -15.60
N ASN A 11 -4.30 -10.43 -14.43
CA ASN A 11 -5.27 -11.41 -13.96
C ASN A 11 -4.77 -12.87 -13.91
N LYS A 12 -3.45 -13.09 -13.86
CA LYS A 12 -2.85 -14.42 -13.67
C LYS A 12 -1.97 -14.46 -12.42
N THR A 13 -1.57 -15.66 -12.02
CA THR A 13 -0.51 -15.84 -11.02
C THR A 13 0.85 -15.53 -11.64
N GLY A 14 1.81 -15.12 -10.81
CA GLY A 14 3.17 -14.83 -11.26
C GLY A 14 4.01 -14.22 -10.16
N SER A 15 5.23 -13.85 -10.52
CA SER A 15 6.18 -13.22 -9.62
C SER A 15 6.92 -12.07 -10.28
N VAL A 16 7.42 -11.16 -9.46
CA VAL A 16 8.26 -10.05 -9.88
C VAL A 16 9.42 -9.91 -8.89
N LYS A 17 10.62 -9.65 -9.39
CA LYS A 17 11.79 -9.32 -8.57
C LYS A 17 12.00 -7.80 -8.61
N ILE A 18 12.10 -7.20 -7.44
CA ILE A 18 12.11 -5.74 -7.23
C ILE A 18 13.31 -5.36 -6.37
N ILE A 19 13.86 -4.18 -6.62
CA ILE A 19 14.74 -3.44 -5.72
C ILE A 19 14.12 -2.06 -5.45
N LEU A 20 14.09 -1.65 -4.19
CA LEU A 20 13.64 -0.32 -3.77
C LEU A 20 14.84 0.64 -3.89
N GLU A 21 14.73 1.70 -4.67
CA GLU A 21 15.79 2.68 -4.90
C GLU A 21 15.58 3.93 -4.04
N GLU A 22 14.31 4.34 -3.88
CA GLU A 22 13.91 5.56 -3.17
C GLU A 22 12.96 5.27 -2.00
N PRO A 23 12.82 6.17 -1.00
CA PRO A 23 11.85 6.02 0.08
C PRO A 23 10.40 5.83 -0.41
N ASP A 24 10.02 6.50 -1.48
CA ASP A 24 8.71 6.35 -2.12
C ASP A 24 8.43 4.93 -2.63
N ASP A 25 9.47 4.20 -3.01
CA ASP A 25 9.36 2.81 -3.43
C ASP A 25 8.91 1.92 -2.27
N VAL A 26 9.26 2.28 -1.04
CA VAL A 26 8.83 1.57 0.16
C VAL A 26 7.32 1.69 0.31
N TRP A 27 6.75 2.87 0.05
CA TRP A 27 5.31 3.09 0.05
C TRP A 27 4.61 2.33 -1.09
N LEU A 28 5.19 2.32 -2.30
CA LEU A 28 4.67 1.52 -3.41
C LEU A 28 4.69 0.02 -3.08
N ALA A 29 5.80 -0.48 -2.51
CA ALA A 29 5.91 -1.86 -2.06
C ALA A 29 4.90 -2.19 -0.94
N TYR A 30 4.67 -1.26 -0.02
CA TYR A 30 3.67 -1.39 1.03
C TYR A 30 2.28 -1.61 0.41
N ASN A 31 1.91 -0.86 -0.65
CA ASN A 31 0.61 -0.99 -1.35
C ASN A 31 0.52 -2.19 -2.29
N LEU A 32 1.67 -2.61 -2.80
CA LEU A 32 1.77 -3.79 -3.63
C LEU A 32 1.55 -5.06 -2.81
N ILE A 33 2.15 -5.17 -1.62
CA ILE A 33 2.19 -6.41 -0.83
C ILE A 33 0.91 -6.56 0.01
N THR A 34 0.25 -7.70 -0.12
CA THR A 34 -1.00 -8.03 0.56
C THR A 34 -0.92 -9.34 1.32
N VAL A 35 -1.79 -9.51 2.32
CA VAL A 35 -1.87 -10.74 3.10
C VAL A 35 -2.17 -11.94 2.18
N GLY A 36 -1.40 -13.01 2.33
CA GLY A 36 -1.49 -14.21 1.51
C GLY A 36 -0.51 -14.28 0.34
N ASP A 37 0.15 -13.18 0.00
CA ASP A 37 1.27 -13.16 -0.95
C ASP A 37 2.47 -13.93 -0.39
N VAL A 38 3.43 -14.24 -1.26
CA VAL A 38 4.71 -14.84 -0.85
C VAL A 38 5.84 -13.85 -1.15
N ILE A 39 6.62 -13.53 -0.13
CA ILE A 39 7.81 -12.68 -0.23
C ILE A 39 9.06 -13.53 -0.10
N GLY A 40 9.95 -13.42 -1.09
CA GLY A 40 11.26 -14.07 -1.10
C GLY A 40 12.38 -13.05 -0.98
N THR A 41 13.33 -13.24 -0.07
CA THR A 41 14.54 -12.41 -0.01
C THR A 41 15.73 -13.20 0.56
N GLN A 42 16.94 -12.69 0.36
CA GLN A 42 18.14 -13.17 1.03
C GLN A 42 18.43 -12.26 2.22
N THR A 43 18.46 -12.82 3.43
CA THR A 43 18.77 -12.09 4.66
C THR A 43 19.96 -12.71 5.38
N THR A 44 20.55 -12.00 6.33
CA THR A 44 21.58 -12.58 7.22
C THR A 44 20.97 -12.88 8.57
N ARG A 45 21.13 -14.12 9.05
CA ARG A 45 20.75 -14.49 10.42
C ARG A 45 21.95 -14.86 11.26
N LYS A 46 21.95 -14.36 12.50
CA LYS A 46 22.94 -14.69 13.53
C LYS A 46 22.59 -16.07 14.09
N ILE A 47 23.48 -17.03 13.89
CA ILE A 47 23.36 -18.39 14.41
C ILE A 47 24.25 -18.50 15.64
N HIS A 48 23.74 -19.14 16.68
CA HIS A 48 24.48 -19.42 17.90
C HIS A 48 25.08 -20.82 17.79
N ARG A 49 26.41 -20.93 17.77
CA ARG A 49 27.10 -22.22 17.81
C ARG A 49 27.47 -22.55 19.26
N THR A 50 26.96 -23.66 19.77
CA THR A 50 27.39 -24.26 21.04
C THR A 50 28.49 -25.29 20.75
N THR A 51 29.71 -25.02 21.21
CA THR A 51 30.78 -26.03 21.24
C THR A 51 30.74 -26.82 22.55
N SER A 52 31.20 -28.07 22.51
CA SER A 52 31.13 -29.08 23.58
C SER A 52 31.81 -28.71 24.92
N THR A 53 32.45 -27.55 25.02
CA THR A 53 33.19 -27.10 26.21
C THR A 53 32.64 -25.77 26.71
N GLY A 54 31.34 -25.73 26.99
CA GLY A 54 30.69 -25.02 28.10
C GLY A 54 30.90 -23.51 28.35
N LYS A 55 31.69 -22.74 27.59
CA LYS A 55 31.93 -21.33 27.99
C LYS A 55 32.29 -20.31 26.91
N ARG A 56 31.86 -20.49 25.66
CA ARG A 56 31.91 -19.40 24.66
C ARG A 56 30.94 -19.65 23.51
N THR A 57 29.98 -18.75 23.37
CA THR A 57 29.03 -18.77 22.25
C THR A 57 29.54 -17.83 21.17
N SER A 58 30.25 -18.39 20.18
CA SER A 58 30.59 -17.64 18.98
C SER A 58 29.34 -17.53 18.11
N SER A 59 29.07 -16.33 17.63
CA SER A 59 27.97 -16.08 16.73
C SER A 59 28.48 -15.89 15.31
N SER A 60 28.05 -16.73 14.38
CA SER A 60 28.29 -16.54 12.96
C SER A 60 27.04 -15.97 12.29
N ARG A 61 27.21 -15.11 11.28
CA ARG A 61 26.10 -14.69 10.41
C ARG A 61 26.11 -15.57 9.17
N VAL A 62 24.99 -16.20 8.87
CA VAL A 62 24.82 -17.00 7.64
C VAL A 62 23.76 -16.34 6.77
N GLN A 63 24.01 -16.30 5.46
CA GLN A 63 23.01 -15.85 4.49
C GLN A 63 21.96 -16.95 4.34
N VAL A 64 20.70 -16.57 4.51
CA VAL A 64 19.56 -17.48 4.40
C VAL A 64 18.57 -16.91 3.41
N LYS A 65 18.14 -17.73 2.47
CA LYS A 65 17.02 -17.43 1.59
C LYS A 65 15.74 -17.74 2.33
N LEU A 66 14.94 -16.71 2.61
CA LEU A 66 13.64 -16.84 3.24
C LEU A 66 12.55 -16.68 2.19
N GLN A 67 11.51 -17.50 2.28
CA GLN A 67 10.26 -17.32 1.55
C GLN A 67 9.12 -17.35 2.54
N ILE A 68 8.55 -16.19 2.85
CA ILE A 68 7.47 -16.08 3.83
C ILE A 68 6.13 -15.91 3.12
N LYS A 69 5.10 -16.62 3.60
CA LYS A 69 3.71 -16.33 3.27
C LYS A 69 3.24 -15.21 4.19
N VAL A 70 2.90 -14.06 3.60
CA VAL A 70 2.57 -12.82 4.31
C VAL A 70 1.31 -13.02 5.17
N THR A 71 1.43 -12.69 6.45
CA THR A 71 0.33 -12.66 7.41
C THR A 71 0.02 -11.24 7.88
N ALA A 72 1.01 -10.35 7.89
CA ALA A 72 0.85 -8.94 8.23
C ALA A 72 1.91 -8.09 7.50
N VAL A 73 1.55 -6.83 7.24
CA VAL A 73 2.42 -5.83 6.60
C VAL A 73 2.26 -4.55 7.38
N ASP A 74 3.36 -4.04 7.94
CA ASP A 74 3.38 -2.83 8.75
C ASP A 74 4.34 -1.82 8.11
N TYR A 75 3.84 -0.62 7.85
CA TYR A 75 4.64 0.51 7.36
C TYR A 75 4.63 1.62 8.41
N ASP A 76 5.81 2.13 8.74
CA ASP A 76 5.96 3.14 9.79
C ASP A 76 5.65 4.58 9.34
N GLY A 77 5.29 4.78 8.07
CA GLY A 77 5.01 6.09 7.48
C GLY A 77 6.26 6.82 6.97
N ASN A 78 7.46 6.29 7.23
CA ASN A 78 8.73 6.92 6.86
C ASN A 78 9.48 6.13 5.79
N SER A 79 10.02 4.97 6.15
CA SER A 79 10.92 4.22 5.25
C SER A 79 11.09 2.76 5.65
N ILE A 80 10.43 2.30 6.72
CA ILE A 80 10.57 0.93 7.19
C ILE A 80 9.29 0.17 6.89
N LEU A 81 9.40 -0.77 5.96
CA LEU A 81 8.36 -1.74 5.64
C LEU A 81 8.70 -3.09 6.28
N ARG A 82 7.89 -3.49 7.26
CA ARG A 82 7.99 -4.79 7.92
C ARG A 82 6.94 -5.74 7.34
N VAL A 83 7.40 -6.88 6.85
CA VAL A 83 6.53 -7.93 6.34
C VAL A 83 6.67 -9.15 7.22
N SER A 84 5.61 -9.49 7.93
CA SER A 84 5.56 -10.65 8.82
C SER A 84 4.83 -11.81 8.15
N GLY A 85 5.33 -13.02 8.33
CA GLY A 85 4.76 -14.20 7.70
C GLY A 85 5.34 -15.52 8.19
N LYS A 86 4.75 -16.62 7.73
CA LYS A 86 5.25 -17.97 8.00
C LYS A 86 6.18 -18.42 6.89
N ASN A 87 7.34 -18.97 7.24
CA ASN A 87 8.27 -19.52 6.27
C ASN A 87 7.64 -20.71 5.53
N ARG A 88 7.79 -20.74 4.20
CA ARG A 88 7.20 -21.76 3.32
C ARG A 88 8.13 -22.95 3.10
N LEU A 89 9.43 -22.70 3.06
CA LEU A 89 10.43 -23.72 2.71
C LEU A 89 11.30 -24.05 3.91
N GLU A 90 11.47 -25.34 4.20
CA GLU A 90 12.47 -25.77 5.16
C GLU A 90 13.88 -25.55 4.58
N THR A 91 14.76 -24.98 5.38
CA THR A 91 16.17 -24.78 5.03
C THR A 91 17.04 -25.30 6.17
N GLU A 92 18.33 -25.50 5.93
CA GLU A 92 19.30 -25.98 6.94
C GLU A 92 19.29 -25.17 8.24
N HIS A 93 18.85 -23.91 8.19
CA HIS A 93 18.88 -22.99 9.33
C HIS A 93 17.50 -22.46 9.73
N VAL A 94 16.43 -22.83 9.01
CA VAL A 94 15.09 -22.30 9.27
C VAL A 94 14.04 -23.37 9.00
N THR A 95 13.30 -23.71 10.05
CA THR A 95 12.18 -24.66 10.02
C THR A 95 11.04 -24.14 9.16
N ALA A 96 10.36 -25.02 8.43
CA ALA A 96 9.12 -24.65 7.75
C ALA A 96 8.03 -24.24 8.76
N GLY A 97 7.24 -23.23 8.42
CA GLY A 97 6.12 -22.76 9.24
C GLY A 97 6.48 -21.81 10.39
N SER A 98 7.77 -21.58 10.67
CA SER A 98 8.20 -20.59 11.68
C SER A 98 7.83 -19.17 11.25
N PHE A 99 7.48 -18.33 12.22
CA PHE A 99 7.19 -16.92 11.97
C PHE A 99 8.48 -16.12 11.82
N HIS A 100 8.50 -15.26 10.80
CA HIS A 100 9.57 -14.32 10.53
C HIS A 100 9.00 -12.97 10.12
N THR A 101 9.70 -11.92 10.53
CA THR A 101 9.49 -10.56 10.06
C THR A 101 10.70 -10.18 9.20
N LEU A 102 10.44 -9.78 7.96
CA LEU A 102 11.42 -9.23 7.03
C LEU A 102 11.31 -7.71 7.05
N GLU A 103 12.44 -7.02 7.15
CA GLU A 103 12.51 -5.58 6.92
C GLU A 103 12.97 -5.37 5.49
N LEU A 104 12.10 -4.78 4.67
CA LEU A 104 12.41 -4.42 3.28
C LEU A 104 13.03 -3.03 3.29
N GLU A 105 14.33 -2.98 3.02
CA GLU A 105 15.13 -1.75 2.97
C GLU A 105 15.48 -1.39 1.52
N THR A 106 15.80 -0.12 1.30
CA THR A 106 16.35 0.34 0.01
C THR A 106 17.65 -0.37 -0.32
N GLY A 107 17.88 -0.63 -1.61
CA GLY A 107 19.05 -1.34 -2.13
C GLY A 107 19.04 -2.86 -1.94
N LYS A 108 18.05 -3.45 -1.25
CA LYS A 108 17.90 -4.91 -1.13
C LYS A 108 16.87 -5.46 -2.11
N GLU A 109 17.24 -6.55 -2.76
CA GLU A 109 16.36 -7.27 -3.68
C GLU A 109 15.37 -8.16 -2.92
N PHE A 110 14.13 -8.18 -3.40
CA PHE A 110 13.14 -9.16 -2.96
C PHE A 110 12.22 -9.55 -4.11
N THR A 111 11.55 -10.69 -3.96
CA THR A 111 10.58 -11.21 -4.91
C THR A 111 9.20 -11.16 -4.29
N VAL A 112 8.22 -10.68 -5.05
CA VAL A 112 6.80 -10.74 -4.71
C VAL A 112 6.13 -11.76 -5.61
N GLU A 113 5.53 -12.80 -5.04
CA GLU A 113 4.70 -13.77 -5.74
C GLU A 113 3.24 -13.58 -5.34
N LYS A 114 2.37 -13.41 -6.33
CA LYS A 114 0.93 -13.22 -6.15
C LYS A 114 0.15 -14.32 -6.84
N LYS A 115 -0.95 -14.73 -6.21
CA LYS A 115 -1.94 -15.63 -6.85
C LYS A 115 -2.66 -14.95 -8.01
N LEU A 116 -2.86 -13.63 -7.90
CA LEU A 116 -3.55 -12.83 -8.90
C LEU A 116 -2.89 -11.45 -8.98
N TRP A 117 -2.31 -11.14 -10.14
CA TRP A 117 -1.87 -9.79 -10.50
C TRP A 117 -3.06 -8.99 -11.03
N ASN A 118 -3.80 -8.35 -10.12
CA ASN A 118 -4.93 -7.49 -10.48
C ASN A 118 -4.46 -6.17 -11.09
N ALA A 119 -5.39 -5.42 -11.71
CA ALA A 119 -5.13 -4.13 -12.34
C ALA A 119 -4.35 -3.19 -11.40
N GLN A 120 -4.79 -2.99 -10.15
CA GLN A 120 -4.04 -2.17 -9.20
C GLN A 120 -2.58 -2.62 -8.98
N ALA A 121 -2.30 -3.92 -8.83
CA ALA A 121 -0.92 -4.38 -8.65
C ALA A 121 -0.08 -4.11 -9.90
N VAL A 122 -0.68 -4.26 -11.09
CA VAL A 122 -0.02 -3.91 -12.36
C VAL A 122 0.20 -2.40 -12.45
N ASP A 123 -0.80 -1.58 -12.13
CA ASP A 123 -0.71 -0.12 -12.13
C ASP A 123 0.36 0.39 -11.14
N ILE A 124 0.47 -0.20 -9.94
CA ILE A 124 1.55 0.11 -9.00
C ILE A 124 2.93 -0.24 -9.60
N LEU A 125 3.03 -1.34 -10.35
CA LEU A 125 4.27 -1.79 -10.98
C LEU A 125 4.67 -0.97 -12.21
N GLU A 126 3.71 -0.59 -13.05
CA GLU A 126 3.93 0.06 -14.34
C GLU A 126 3.92 1.58 -14.23
N GLU A 127 3.00 2.12 -13.44
CA GLU A 127 2.81 3.56 -13.26
C GLU A 127 3.36 4.06 -11.92
N GLY A 128 4.26 3.30 -11.28
CA GLY A 128 4.84 3.55 -9.95
C GLY A 128 5.35 4.98 -9.72
N GLY A 129 4.43 5.89 -9.42
CA GLY A 129 4.64 7.33 -9.26
C GLY A 129 3.50 8.21 -9.82
N ASN A 130 2.80 7.81 -10.88
CA ASN A 130 1.80 8.65 -11.57
C ASN A 130 0.37 8.47 -11.05
N TYR A 131 -0.02 7.29 -10.59
CA TYR A 131 -1.39 7.13 -10.07
C TYR A 131 -1.62 7.90 -8.77
N PHE A 132 -0.58 8.05 -7.94
CA PHE A 132 -0.69 8.52 -6.56
C PHE A 132 0.38 9.56 -6.14
N GLY A 133 1.23 10.03 -7.08
CA GLY A 133 2.18 11.12 -6.88
C GLY A 133 3.48 10.68 -6.20
N SER A 134 4.53 10.53 -7.00
CA SER A 134 5.92 10.46 -6.52
C SER A 134 6.37 11.81 -5.96
N ASP A 135 6.80 11.82 -4.70
CA ASP A 135 7.64 12.73 -3.89
C ASP A 135 7.49 14.27 -3.98
N GLN A 136 6.96 14.85 -5.05
CA GLN A 136 6.67 16.29 -5.15
C GLN A 136 5.33 16.69 -4.51
N ASN A 137 4.60 15.72 -3.91
CA ASN A 137 3.20 15.91 -3.51
C ASN A 137 2.88 15.61 -2.04
N LYS A 138 3.82 15.20 -1.18
CA LYS A 138 3.49 14.96 0.25
C LYS A 138 2.95 16.23 0.92
N SER A 139 3.61 17.36 0.69
CA SER A 139 3.13 18.67 1.15
C SER A 139 1.78 19.03 0.52
N THR A 140 1.59 18.79 -0.77
CA THR A 140 0.30 19.02 -1.46
C THR A 140 -0.82 18.16 -0.87
N ILE A 141 -0.56 16.88 -0.59
CA ILE A 141 -1.52 15.96 0.05
C ILE A 141 -1.88 16.47 1.44
N GLU A 142 -0.88 16.79 2.26
CA GLU A 142 -1.08 17.33 3.60
C GLU A 142 -1.88 18.64 3.56
N ILE A 143 -1.57 19.54 2.62
CA ILE A 143 -2.32 20.78 2.40
C ILE A 143 -3.76 20.50 2.01
N ARG A 144 -4.02 19.57 1.07
CA ARG A 144 -5.39 19.23 0.63
C ARG A 144 -6.20 18.55 1.72
N VAL A 145 -5.59 17.66 2.51
CA VAL A 145 -6.25 17.06 3.68
C VAL A 145 -6.59 18.14 4.71
N LYS A 146 -5.66 19.05 4.99
CA LYS A 146 -5.91 20.18 5.91
C LYS A 146 -7.01 21.10 5.41
N GLU A 147 -6.96 21.48 4.13
CA GLU A 147 -7.98 22.30 3.46
C GLU A 147 -9.36 21.63 3.56
N PHE A 148 -9.44 20.34 3.26
CA PHE A 148 -10.68 19.57 3.41
C PHE A 148 -11.21 19.62 4.86
N MET A 149 -10.36 19.36 5.86
CA MET A 149 -10.76 19.38 7.27
C MET A 149 -11.23 20.77 7.72
N GLU A 150 -10.59 21.83 7.26
CA GLU A 150 -11.02 23.22 7.51
C GLU A 150 -12.41 23.48 6.89
N MET A 151 -12.65 23.05 5.65
CA MET A 151 -13.96 23.17 4.98
C MET A 151 -15.08 22.37 5.68
N VAL A 152 -14.78 21.16 6.17
CA VAL A 152 -15.73 20.38 6.98
C VAL A 152 -16.08 21.13 8.28
N SER A 153 -15.10 21.76 8.94
CA SER A 153 -15.33 22.47 10.21
C SER A 153 -16.24 23.68 10.09
N ILE A 154 -16.35 24.26 8.89
CA ILE A 154 -17.24 25.39 8.58
C ILE A 154 -18.52 24.95 7.86
N ASN A 155 -18.82 23.65 7.79
CA ASN A 155 -19.96 23.06 7.07
C ASN A 155 -20.07 23.58 5.62
N SER A 156 -18.96 23.52 4.89
CA SER A 156 -18.95 23.98 3.50
C SER A 156 -19.62 22.97 2.56
N ASP A 157 -20.60 23.43 1.79
CA ASP A 157 -21.19 22.65 0.67
C ASP A 157 -20.18 22.34 -0.46
N ARG A 158 -18.92 22.77 -0.35
CA ARG A 158 -17.84 22.47 -1.32
C ARG A 158 -17.01 21.24 -0.94
N VAL A 159 -17.40 20.50 0.09
CA VAL A 159 -16.80 19.22 0.42
C VAL A 159 -17.88 18.17 0.60
N CYS A 160 -17.52 16.91 0.38
CA CYS A 160 -18.33 15.78 0.80
C CYS A 160 -17.42 14.64 1.24
N TYR A 161 -17.96 13.74 2.06
CA TYR A 161 -17.31 12.49 2.43
C TYR A 161 -18.30 11.33 2.33
N GLY A 162 -17.77 10.11 2.49
CA GLY A 162 -18.57 8.92 2.31
C GLY A 162 -18.74 8.50 0.86
N LEU A 163 -18.94 7.21 0.66
CA LEU A 163 -19.00 6.63 -0.67
C LEU A 163 -20.18 7.18 -1.50
N LYS A 164 -21.38 7.29 -0.90
CA LYS A 164 -22.58 7.77 -1.60
C LYS A 164 -22.44 9.23 -2.02
N GLY A 165 -22.02 10.11 -1.10
CA GLY A 165 -21.82 11.54 -1.39
C GLY A 165 -20.78 11.76 -2.48
N VAL A 166 -19.68 11.00 -2.45
CA VAL A 166 -18.64 11.08 -3.48
C VAL A 166 -19.12 10.52 -4.83
N GLU A 167 -19.93 9.48 -4.86
CA GLU A 167 -20.53 8.96 -6.11
C GLU A 167 -21.43 10.02 -6.76
N VAL A 168 -22.30 10.66 -5.97
CA VAL A 168 -23.18 11.74 -6.47
C VAL A 168 -22.38 12.95 -6.93
N ALA A 169 -21.36 13.36 -6.18
CA ALA A 169 -20.45 14.43 -6.58
C ALA A 169 -19.74 14.10 -7.90
N HIS A 170 -19.39 12.84 -8.14
CA HIS A 170 -18.79 12.40 -9.40
C HIS A 170 -19.77 12.47 -10.56
N GLU A 171 -21.01 12.01 -10.37
CA GLU A 171 -22.08 12.08 -11.38
C GLU A 171 -22.38 13.53 -11.79
N LEU A 172 -22.30 14.46 -10.85
CA LEU A 172 -22.45 15.91 -11.10
C LEU A 172 -21.20 16.57 -11.72
N ALA A 173 -20.13 15.81 -11.96
CA ALA A 173 -18.81 16.32 -12.37
C ALA A 173 -18.27 17.43 -11.43
N ALA A 174 -18.68 17.39 -10.16
CA ALA A 174 -18.34 18.40 -9.17
C ALA A 174 -16.96 18.17 -8.56
N ILE A 175 -16.38 16.97 -8.66
CA ILE A 175 -15.12 16.65 -7.98
C ILE A 175 -13.94 17.42 -8.60
N GLU A 176 -13.27 18.23 -7.76
CA GLU A 176 -11.96 18.81 -8.05
C GLU A 176 -10.86 17.83 -7.65
N THR A 177 -10.89 17.38 -6.38
CA THR A 177 -9.88 16.50 -5.79
C THR A 177 -10.54 15.43 -4.94
N LEU A 178 -10.31 14.17 -5.29
CA LEU A 178 -10.69 12.99 -4.53
C LEU A 178 -9.55 12.59 -3.58
N LEU A 179 -9.87 12.40 -2.30
CA LEU A 179 -8.97 11.92 -1.25
C LEU A 179 -9.45 10.52 -0.82
N ILE A 180 -8.60 9.52 -0.93
CA ILE A 180 -8.91 8.14 -0.51
C ILE A 180 -7.80 7.61 0.39
N THR A 181 -8.15 6.97 1.50
CA THR A 181 -7.16 6.38 2.39
C THR A 181 -6.56 5.09 1.85
N ASP A 182 -5.31 4.82 2.21
CA ASP A 182 -4.60 3.61 1.80
C ASP A 182 -5.26 2.34 2.35
N GLU A 183 -5.97 2.43 3.49
CA GLU A 183 -6.73 1.34 4.09
C GLU A 183 -7.86 0.84 3.18
N LEU A 184 -8.59 1.74 2.51
CA LEU A 184 -9.69 1.36 1.59
C LEU A 184 -9.19 0.56 0.39
N PHE A 185 -8.01 0.89 -0.12
CA PHE A 185 -7.36 0.13 -1.21
C PHE A 185 -6.80 -1.22 -0.75
N ARG A 186 -6.53 -1.37 0.55
CA ARG A 186 -6.05 -2.61 1.17
C ARG A 186 -7.18 -3.48 1.71
N SER A 187 -8.43 -3.03 1.59
CA SER A 187 -9.58 -3.79 2.06
C SER A 187 -9.54 -5.22 1.53
N ARG A 188 -9.84 -6.17 2.43
CA ARG A 188 -9.92 -7.60 2.09
C ARG A 188 -11.11 -7.89 1.17
N ASP A 189 -12.08 -6.98 1.11
CA ASP A 189 -13.21 -7.08 0.20
C ASP A 189 -12.79 -6.68 -1.22
N LEU A 190 -12.65 -7.69 -2.08
CA LEU A 190 -12.31 -7.53 -3.49
C LEU A 190 -13.34 -6.69 -4.25
N LYS A 191 -14.63 -6.71 -3.86
CA LYS A 191 -15.67 -5.91 -4.53
C LYS A 191 -15.49 -4.44 -4.20
N MET A 192 -15.31 -4.13 -2.91
CA MET A 192 -15.08 -2.77 -2.44
C MET A 192 -13.81 -2.17 -3.05
N ARG A 193 -12.72 -2.95 -3.09
CA ARG A 193 -11.46 -2.52 -3.73
C ARG A 193 -11.63 -2.19 -5.21
N LYS A 194 -12.33 -3.06 -5.97
CA LYS A 194 -12.65 -2.79 -7.38
C LYS A 194 -13.48 -1.53 -7.55
N LYS A 195 -14.48 -1.33 -6.67
CA LYS A 195 -15.34 -0.15 -6.70
C LYS A 195 -14.54 1.15 -6.52
N PHE A 196 -13.63 1.21 -5.56
CA PHE A 196 -12.76 2.38 -5.37
C PHE A 196 -11.78 2.58 -6.53
N GLU A 197 -11.22 1.49 -7.09
CA GLU A 197 -10.35 1.57 -8.27
C GLU A 197 -11.09 2.17 -9.48
N GLU A 198 -12.31 1.70 -9.74
CA GLU A 198 -13.17 2.20 -10.82
C GLU A 198 -13.52 3.68 -10.60
N LEU A 199 -13.87 4.07 -9.37
CA LEU A 199 -14.17 5.45 -9.01
C LEU A 199 -12.97 6.38 -9.24
N VAL A 200 -11.77 5.98 -8.81
CA VAL A 200 -10.54 6.77 -9.04
C VAL A 200 -10.27 6.97 -10.52
N ARG A 201 -10.43 5.91 -11.32
CA ARG A 201 -10.27 5.98 -12.78
C ARG A 201 -11.33 6.90 -13.40
N ALA A 202 -12.58 6.83 -12.93
CA ALA A 202 -13.67 7.64 -13.43
C ALA A 202 -13.50 9.14 -13.10
N VAL A 203 -13.09 9.48 -11.88
CA VAL A 203 -12.78 10.86 -11.46
C VAL A 203 -11.66 11.46 -12.31
N LYS A 204 -10.57 10.70 -12.53
CA LYS A 204 -9.48 11.15 -13.40
C LYS A 204 -9.94 11.38 -14.84
N LYS A 205 -10.77 10.48 -15.39
CA LYS A 205 -11.36 10.63 -16.72
C LYS A 205 -12.27 11.86 -16.82
N GLY A 206 -12.96 12.22 -15.73
CA GLY A 206 -13.74 13.46 -15.60
C GLY A 206 -12.90 14.74 -15.36
N GLY A 207 -11.56 14.63 -15.41
CA GLY A 207 -10.64 15.75 -15.21
C GLY A 207 -10.44 16.15 -13.74
N GLY A 208 -10.97 15.38 -12.79
CA GLY A 208 -10.67 15.55 -11.37
C GLY A 208 -9.29 14.95 -11.02
N LYS A 209 -8.71 15.42 -9.92
CA LYS A 209 -7.50 14.83 -9.34
C LYS A 209 -7.92 13.73 -8.35
N ALA A 210 -7.12 12.67 -8.24
CA ALA A 210 -7.31 11.66 -7.21
C ALA A 210 -5.98 11.45 -6.48
N MET A 211 -6.02 11.52 -5.15
CA MET A 211 -4.87 11.44 -4.27
C MET A 211 -5.13 10.36 -3.23
N MET A 212 -4.13 9.52 -2.99
CA MET A 212 -4.18 8.56 -1.90
C MET A 212 -3.49 9.17 -0.69
N VAL A 213 -4.11 9.02 0.48
CA VAL A 213 -3.65 9.68 1.70
C VAL A 213 -3.51 8.64 2.82
N SER A 214 -2.56 8.83 3.72
CA SER A 214 -2.52 8.05 4.97
C SER A 214 -2.84 9.01 6.09
N SER A 215 -4.14 9.17 6.39
CA SER A 215 -4.65 10.10 7.40
C SER A 215 -5.66 9.41 8.29
N LYS A 216 -5.27 9.24 9.56
CA LYS A 216 -6.15 8.73 10.62
C LYS A 216 -7.37 9.61 10.87
N GLU A 217 -7.31 10.88 10.48
CA GLU A 217 -8.43 11.81 10.60
C GLU A 217 -9.46 11.52 9.51
N LEU A 218 -9.00 11.26 8.28
CA LEU A 218 -9.89 10.89 7.18
C LEU A 218 -10.49 9.49 7.37
N ASP A 219 -9.76 8.55 7.98
CA ASP A 219 -10.31 7.23 8.33
C ASP A 219 -11.50 7.33 9.28
N LYS A 220 -11.54 8.35 10.17
CA LYS A 220 -12.71 8.62 11.03
C LYS A 220 -13.91 9.15 10.24
N LEU A 221 -13.67 9.72 9.06
CA LEU A 221 -14.67 10.24 8.12
C LEU A 221 -14.83 9.28 6.94
N THR A 222 -15.01 7.99 7.22
CA THR A 222 -15.22 6.88 6.24
C THR A 222 -14.01 6.49 5.38
N GLY A 223 -12.91 7.26 5.39
CA GLY A 223 -11.71 7.02 4.60
C GLY A 223 -11.78 7.53 3.15
N ILE A 224 -12.91 8.09 2.71
CA ILE A 224 -13.07 8.67 1.38
C ILE A 224 -13.74 10.05 1.45
N ALA A 225 -13.19 11.02 0.73
CA ALA A 225 -13.73 12.37 0.64
C ALA A 225 -13.40 13.06 -0.67
N ALA A 226 -14.11 14.14 -0.97
CA ALA A 226 -13.84 14.98 -2.12
C ALA A 226 -13.94 16.48 -1.78
N ILE A 227 -13.04 17.26 -2.40
CA ILE A 227 -13.15 18.71 -2.53
C ILE A 227 -13.82 19.00 -3.89
N LEU A 228 -14.84 19.84 -3.88
CA LEU A 228 -15.70 20.11 -5.03
C LEU A 228 -15.35 21.46 -5.69
N ARG A 229 -15.52 21.51 -7.01
CA ARG A 229 -15.31 22.69 -7.87
C ARG A 229 -16.35 23.77 -7.61
N PHE A 230 -17.55 23.37 -7.21
CA PHE A 230 -18.68 24.25 -6.88
C PHE A 230 -19.47 23.66 -5.71
N PRO A 231 -20.23 24.49 -4.97
CA PRO A 231 -21.08 24.03 -3.87
C PRO A 231 -22.15 23.04 -4.35
N VAL A 232 -22.32 21.94 -3.63
CA VAL A 232 -23.42 20.98 -3.80
C VAL A 232 -24.13 20.82 -2.46
N PRO A 233 -25.20 21.59 -2.19
CA PRO A 233 -25.94 21.51 -0.93
C PRO A 233 -26.52 20.13 -0.68
N ASP A 234 -26.70 19.79 0.60
CA ASP A 234 -27.40 18.59 1.09
C ASP A 234 -26.76 17.25 0.64
N ILE A 235 -25.52 17.28 0.13
CA ILE A 235 -24.83 16.07 -0.33
C ILE A 235 -24.43 15.14 0.82
N ASP A 236 -24.18 15.72 2.00
CA ASP A 236 -23.80 14.99 3.20
C ASP A 236 -25.02 14.27 3.84
N ASP A 237 -26.25 14.73 3.57
CA ASP A 237 -27.47 14.06 4.03
C ASP A 237 -27.71 12.71 3.35
N LEU A 238 -26.96 12.42 2.27
CA LEU A 238 -26.97 11.14 1.57
C LEU A 238 -26.22 10.05 2.37
N GLU A 239 -25.56 10.40 3.48
CA GLU A 239 -24.84 9.46 4.34
C GLU A 239 -25.72 8.57 5.24
N LEU A 240 -27.04 8.80 5.30
CA LEU A 240 -27.99 7.92 6.02
C LEU A 240 -28.37 6.64 5.26
#